data_AF-A0A356VUF6-F1
#
_entry.id   AF-A0A356VUF6-F1
#
_cell.length_a   1.000
_cell.length_b   1.000
_cell.length_c   1.000
_cell.angle_alpha   90.00
_cell.angle_beta   90.00
_cell.angle_gamma   90.00
#
_symmetry.space_group_name_H-M   'P 1'
#
loop_
_entity.id
_entity.type
_entity.pdbx_description
1 polymer ?
#
loop_
_entity_poly.entity_id
_entity_poly.type
_entity_poly.pdbx_seq_one_letter_code
_entity_poly.pdbx_strand_id
1 'polypeptide(L)'
;MPKAIDLKDSTLSLTVLNIYSDDIQQVKMEVNEKVEETPVLFQGVPIVIQPKVALDDPTFLALLVEFLYQLEMIPIGVRSEDEIIQQQAEYAGLALFPENSENEDLQPKPTPVNNDMSKLSALIINKNVRSGQQIQAKNRDLIILG
;
A
#
# COMPACT_ATOMS: atom_id res chain seq x y z
N MET A 1 -17.73 -9.18 -35.09
CA MET A 1 -17.95 -8.05 -34.17
C MET A 1 -16.66 -7.81 -33.39
N PRO A 2 -16.24 -6.56 -33.15
CA PRO A 2 -15.09 -6.31 -32.29
C PRO A 2 -15.37 -6.79 -30.85
N LYS A 3 -14.30 -7.12 -30.11
CA LYS A 3 -14.37 -7.59 -28.72
C LYS A 3 -14.98 -6.51 -27.83
N ALA A 4 -16.02 -6.84 -27.06
CA ALA A 4 -16.78 -5.88 -26.24
C ALA A 4 -16.24 -5.71 -24.81
N ILE A 5 -15.58 -6.73 -24.26
CA ILE A 5 -15.01 -6.72 -22.90
C ILE A 5 -13.65 -7.40 -22.88
N ASP A 6 -12.76 -6.98 -21.99
CA ASP A 6 -11.51 -7.66 -21.64
C ASP A 6 -11.23 -7.43 -20.15
N LEU A 7 -10.81 -8.48 -19.44
CA LEU A 7 -10.40 -8.40 -18.05
C LEU A 7 -8.91 -8.70 -17.99
N LYS A 8 -8.13 -7.80 -17.39
CA LYS A 8 -6.68 -7.94 -17.25
C LYS A 8 -6.28 -7.67 -15.81
N ASP A 9 -5.37 -8.48 -15.32
CA ASP A 9 -4.69 -8.21 -14.07
C ASP A 9 -3.70 -7.07 -14.29
N SER A 10 -3.72 -6.09 -13.38
CA SER A 10 -2.78 -4.98 -13.37
C SER A 10 -2.51 -4.58 -11.93
N THR A 11 -1.26 -4.26 -11.64
CA THR A 11 -0.89 -3.64 -10.37
C THR A 11 -1.13 -2.14 -10.46
N LEU A 12 -1.82 -1.59 -9.47
CA LEU A 12 -2.06 -0.15 -9.33
C LEU A 12 -1.33 0.36 -8.10
N SER A 13 -0.78 1.57 -8.20
CA SER A 13 -0.25 2.29 -7.03
C SER A 13 -1.40 3.09 -6.41
N LEU A 14 -1.68 2.85 -5.13
CA LEU A 14 -2.75 3.50 -4.39
C LEU A 14 -2.17 4.28 -3.20
N THR A 15 -2.84 5.37 -2.83
CA THR A 15 -2.49 6.15 -1.64
C THR A 15 -3.05 5.47 -0.41
N VAL A 16 -2.22 5.29 0.62
CA VAL A 16 -2.61 4.69 1.90
C VAL A 16 -2.65 5.76 2.97
N LEU A 17 -3.81 5.94 3.60
CA LEU A 17 -3.98 6.80 4.76
C LEU A 17 -3.81 5.94 6.03
N ASN A 18 -2.65 6.06 6.67
CA ASN A 18 -2.38 5.38 7.94
C ASN A 18 -3.03 6.15 9.10
N ILE A 19 -3.81 5.46 9.93
CA ILE A 19 -4.52 6.03 11.08
C ILE A 19 -3.83 5.59 12.37
N TYR A 20 -3.29 6.56 13.12
CA TYR A 20 -2.51 6.30 14.34
C TYR A 20 -3.23 6.71 15.63
N SER A 21 -4.48 7.17 15.54
CA SER A 21 -5.31 7.60 16.67
C SER A 21 -6.71 7.00 16.53
N ASP A 22 -7.30 6.60 17.66
CA ASP A 22 -8.67 6.14 17.81
C ASP A 22 -9.66 7.30 18.07
N ASP A 23 -9.16 8.53 18.22
CA ASP A 23 -9.96 9.75 18.29
C ASP A 23 -10.26 10.29 16.89
N ILE A 24 -11.51 10.14 16.45
CA ILE A 24 -11.97 10.61 15.15
C ILE A 24 -11.83 12.13 14.98
N GLN A 25 -11.97 12.93 16.05
CA GLN A 25 -11.85 14.37 15.96
C GLN A 25 -10.39 14.78 15.71
N GLN A 26 -9.45 14.13 16.40
CA GLN A 26 -8.03 14.33 16.15
C GLN A 26 -7.67 13.98 14.71
N VAL A 27 -8.14 12.84 14.20
CA VAL A 27 -7.87 12.41 12.82
C VAL A 27 -8.43 13.40 11.80
N LYS A 28 -9.66 13.87 11.98
CA LYS A 28 -10.26 14.87 11.08
C LYS A 28 -9.47 16.18 11.03
N MET A 29 -9.01 16.65 12.19
CA MET A 29 -8.19 17.84 12.30
C MET A 29 -6.87 17.68 11.53
N GLU A 30 -6.11 16.62 11.78
CA GLU A 30 -4.81 16.39 11.12
C GLU A 30 -4.94 16.15 9.61
N VAL A 31 -6.03 15.53 9.16
CA VAL A 31 -6.31 15.37 7.72
C VAL A 31 -6.58 16.73 7.08
N ASN A 32 -7.39 17.59 7.72
CA ASN A 32 -7.65 18.94 7.22
C ASN A 32 -6.37 19.77 7.11
N GLU A 33 -5.51 19.76 8.13
CA GLU A 33 -4.24 20.49 8.09
C GLU A 33 -3.39 20.08 6.88
N LYS A 34 -3.27 18.77 6.62
CA LYS A 34 -2.55 18.25 5.45
C LYS A 34 -3.19 18.67 4.12
N VAL A 35 -4.52 18.70 4.07
CA VAL A 35 -5.27 19.15 2.88
C VAL A 35 -5.06 20.64 2.63
N GLU A 36 -5.06 21.48 3.67
CA GLU A 36 -4.80 22.92 3.57
C GLU A 36 -3.39 23.22 3.04
N GLU A 37 -2.39 22.41 3.42
CA GLU A 37 -1.02 22.54 2.92
C GLU A 37 -0.90 22.24 1.42
N THR A 38 -1.62 21.22 0.91
CA THR A 38 -1.53 20.83 -0.51
C THR A 38 -2.85 20.27 -1.06
N PRO A 39 -3.87 21.12 -1.33
CA PRO A 39 -5.23 20.66 -1.67
C PRO A 39 -5.29 19.76 -2.91
N VAL A 40 -4.48 20.08 -3.93
CA VAL A 40 -4.45 19.35 -5.22
C VAL A 40 -3.96 17.90 -5.07
N LEU A 41 -3.28 17.56 -3.98
CA LEU A 41 -2.78 16.21 -3.74
C LEU A 41 -3.88 15.26 -3.21
N PHE A 42 -5.02 15.79 -2.76
CA PHE A 42 -6.08 15.01 -2.14
C PHE A 42 -7.35 14.93 -3.00
N GLN A 43 -7.59 15.92 -3.87
CA GLN A 43 -8.77 15.96 -4.73
C GLN A 43 -8.81 14.79 -5.72
N GLY A 44 -9.88 13.99 -5.67
CA GLY A 44 -10.11 12.84 -6.54
C GLY A 44 -9.16 11.65 -6.32
N VAL A 45 -8.39 11.66 -5.22
CA VAL A 45 -7.39 10.62 -4.98
C VAL A 45 -8.04 9.37 -4.37
N PRO A 46 -7.80 8.17 -4.92
CA PRO A 46 -8.22 6.92 -4.31
C PRO A 46 -7.41 6.63 -3.05
N ILE A 47 -8.10 6.49 -1.91
CA ILE A 47 -7.52 6.27 -0.59
C ILE A 47 -7.87 4.87 -0.08
N VAL A 48 -6.83 4.15 0.35
CA VAL A 48 -6.95 2.95 1.19
C VAL A 48 -6.71 3.36 2.64
N ILE A 49 -7.67 3.10 3.52
CA ILE A 49 -7.55 3.42 4.94
C ILE A 49 -6.85 2.25 5.66
N GLN A 50 -5.80 2.54 6.43
CA GLN A 50 -5.08 1.53 7.19
C GLN A 50 -4.97 1.95 8.67
N PRO A 51 -5.84 1.41 9.55
CA PRO A 51 -5.68 1.54 10.99
C PRO A 51 -4.37 0.92 11.47
N LYS A 52 -3.64 1.66 12.30
CA LYS A 52 -2.42 1.22 13.01
C LYS A 52 -2.64 1.12 14.51
N VAL A 53 -3.86 1.41 14.95
CA VAL A 53 -4.36 1.29 16.32
C VAL A 53 -5.73 0.60 16.28
N ALA A 54 -6.14 0.02 17.40
CA ALA A 54 -7.50 -0.51 17.54
C ALA A 54 -8.49 0.64 17.49
N LEU A 55 -9.60 0.44 16.78
CA LEU A 55 -10.68 1.42 16.69
C LEU A 55 -11.88 0.90 17.47
N ASP A 56 -11.92 1.20 18.77
CA ASP A 56 -12.96 0.69 19.67
C ASP A 56 -14.36 1.26 19.37
N ASP A 57 -14.42 2.46 18.80
CA ASP A 57 -15.68 3.08 18.35
C ASP A 57 -16.12 2.48 17.00
N PRO A 58 -17.25 1.74 16.95
CA PRO A 58 -17.72 1.12 15.72
C PRO A 58 -18.18 2.12 14.66
N THR A 59 -18.36 3.39 15.02
CA THR A 59 -18.73 4.46 14.09
C THR A 59 -17.54 5.15 13.45
N PHE A 60 -16.32 4.94 13.97
CA PHE A 60 -15.12 5.64 13.54
C PHE A 60 -14.91 5.55 12.03
N LEU A 61 -14.94 4.34 11.46
CA LEU A 61 -14.69 4.12 10.04
C LEU A 61 -15.73 4.85 9.17
N ALA A 62 -17.01 4.76 9.54
CA ALA A 62 -18.09 5.43 8.82
C ALA A 62 -17.94 6.96 8.85
N LEU A 63 -17.64 7.52 10.02
CA LEU A 63 -17.41 8.95 10.20
C LEU A 63 -16.19 9.46 9.44
N LEU A 64 -15.14 8.63 9.34
CA LEU A 64 -13.96 8.94 8.56
C LEU A 64 -14.26 8.92 7.06
N VAL A 65 -14.94 7.88 6.56
CA VAL A 65 -15.31 7.75 5.14
C VAL A 65 -16.15 8.91 4.67
N GLU A 66 -17.20 9.28 5.44
CA GLU A 66 -18.04 10.43 5.15
C GLU A 66 -17.20 11.72 5.04
N PHE A 67 -16.30 11.92 5.99
CA PHE A 67 -15.44 13.10 6.03
C PHE A 67 -14.46 13.16 4.86
N LEU A 68 -13.85 12.03 4.47
CA LEU A 68 -12.96 11.98 3.32
C LEU A 68 -13.70 12.34 2.03
N TYR A 69 -14.95 11.89 1.85
CA TYR A 69 -15.78 12.32 0.71
C TYR A 69 -16.07 13.82 0.72
N GLN A 70 -16.29 14.44 1.88
CA GLN A 70 -16.49 15.89 2.00
C GLN A 70 -15.24 16.69 1.55
N LEU A 71 -14.06 16.08 1.65
CA LEU A 71 -12.79 16.63 1.18
C LEU A 71 -12.44 16.22 -0.26
N GLU A 72 -13.42 15.67 -1.00
CA GLU A 72 -13.26 15.20 -2.39
C GLU A 72 -12.23 14.08 -2.57
N MET A 73 -11.82 13.40 -1.48
CA MET A 73 -11.08 12.15 -1.55
C MET A 73 -12.03 10.99 -1.87
N ILE A 74 -11.47 9.89 -2.37
CA ILE A 74 -12.25 8.71 -2.76
C ILE A 74 -11.78 7.52 -1.91
N PRO A 75 -12.37 7.28 -0.72
CA PRO A 75 -12.18 6.02 0.00
C PRO A 75 -12.60 4.85 -0.90
N ILE A 76 -11.67 3.94 -1.17
CA ILE A 76 -11.94 2.76 -2.02
C ILE A 76 -11.83 1.45 -1.26
N GLY A 77 -11.20 1.45 -0.08
CA GLY A 77 -11.02 0.25 0.70
C GLY A 77 -10.30 0.47 2.01
N VAL A 78 -10.17 -0.64 2.74
CA VAL A 78 -9.40 -0.71 3.99
C VAL A 78 -8.33 -1.79 3.89
N ARG A 79 -7.30 -1.65 4.71
CA ARG A 79 -6.33 -2.70 5.00
C ARG A 79 -6.28 -2.88 6.51
N SER A 80 -6.78 -4.00 7.00
CA SER A 80 -6.84 -4.31 8.43
C SER A 80 -6.90 -5.82 8.63
N GLU A 81 -6.27 -6.33 9.69
CA GLU A 81 -6.45 -7.71 10.17
C GLU A 81 -7.62 -7.84 11.16
N ASP A 82 -8.17 -6.71 11.61
CA ASP A 82 -9.30 -6.68 12.54
C ASP A 82 -10.61 -7.03 11.82
N GLU A 83 -11.21 -8.16 12.22
CA GLU A 83 -12.46 -8.68 11.66
C GLU A 83 -13.65 -7.70 11.78
N ILE A 84 -13.69 -6.91 12.86
CA ILE A 84 -14.75 -5.91 13.07
C ILE A 84 -14.62 -4.82 12.03
N ILE A 85 -13.40 -4.35 11.79
CA ILE A 85 -13.11 -3.31 10.77
C ILE A 85 -13.38 -3.85 9.37
N GLN A 86 -13.00 -5.11 9.08
CA GLN A 86 -13.30 -5.75 7.81
C GLN A 86 -14.81 -5.83 7.55
N GLN A 87 -15.58 -6.25 8.56
CA GLN A 87 -17.04 -6.33 8.46
C GLN A 87 -17.67 -4.94 8.25
N GLN A 88 -17.21 -3.91 8.97
CA GLN A 88 -17.66 -2.54 8.76
C GLN A 88 -17.36 -2.04 7.34
N ALA A 89 -16.18 -2.34 6.82
CA ALA A 89 -15.78 -1.98 5.47
C ALA A 89 -16.67 -2.64 4.42
N GLU A 90 -17.00 -3.93 4.57
CA GLU A 90 -17.94 -4.62 3.69
C GLU A 90 -19.32 -3.95 3.70
N TYR A 91 -19.86 -3.62 4.88
CA TYR A 91 -21.14 -2.89 4.98
C TYR A 91 -21.09 -1.51 4.34
N ALA A 92 -19.93 -0.84 4.37
CA ALA A 92 -19.70 0.44 3.72
C ALA A 92 -19.42 0.35 2.21
N GLY A 93 -19.34 -0.87 1.63
CA GLY A 93 -19.00 -1.07 0.23
C GLY A 93 -17.53 -0.79 -0.11
N LEU A 94 -16.65 -0.86 0.88
CA LEU A 94 -15.21 -0.67 0.75
C LEU A 94 -14.51 -2.00 0.42
N ALA A 95 -13.53 -1.98 -0.48
CA ALA A 95 -12.73 -3.17 -0.76
C ALA A 95 -11.83 -3.54 0.42
N LEU A 96 -11.66 -4.83 0.67
CA LEU A 96 -10.64 -5.34 1.59
C LEU A 96 -9.34 -5.57 0.80
N PHE A 97 -8.31 -4.79 1.13
CA PHE A 97 -6.99 -4.94 0.54
C PHE A 97 -6.13 -5.84 1.44
N PRO A 98 -5.40 -6.81 0.86
CA PRO A 98 -4.43 -7.58 1.63
C PRO A 98 -3.37 -6.63 2.19
N GLU A 99 -2.91 -6.93 3.40
CA GLU A 99 -1.63 -6.40 3.82
C GLU A 99 -0.59 -6.94 2.84
N ASN A 100 0.17 -6.05 2.20
CA ASN A 100 1.21 -6.50 1.29
C ASN A 100 2.19 -7.31 2.15
N SER A 101 2.07 -8.63 2.12
CA SER A 101 3.17 -9.53 2.41
C SER A 101 4.20 -9.30 1.31
N GLU A 102 4.98 -8.23 1.42
CA GLU A 102 6.28 -8.25 0.80
C GLU A 102 6.99 -9.46 1.40
N ASN A 103 7.04 -10.54 0.60
CA ASN A 103 7.92 -11.71 0.73
C ASN A 103 7.47 -12.88 1.64
N GLU A 104 6.42 -13.62 1.28
CA GLU A 104 6.40 -15.06 1.62
C GLU A 104 6.82 -15.98 0.45
N ASP A 105 6.69 -15.55 -0.81
CA ASP A 105 7.13 -16.33 -1.98
C ASP A 105 8.55 -16.02 -2.50
N LEU A 106 9.34 -15.23 -1.76
CA LEU A 106 10.76 -14.98 -2.06
C LEU A 106 11.69 -15.41 -0.91
N GLN A 107 11.30 -16.40 -0.11
CA GLN A 107 12.31 -17.13 0.67
C GLN A 107 13.08 -18.06 -0.29
N PRO A 108 14.35 -17.78 -0.65
CA PRO A 108 15.18 -18.85 -1.18
C PRO A 108 15.30 -19.90 -0.07
N LYS A 109 14.67 -21.05 -0.29
CA LYS A 109 14.96 -22.30 0.43
C LYS A 109 16.48 -22.36 0.66
N PRO A 110 16.98 -22.54 1.89
CA PRO A 110 18.41 -22.53 2.14
C PRO A 110 19.06 -23.68 1.37
N THR A 111 19.64 -23.38 0.21
CA THR A 111 20.59 -24.26 -0.45
C THR A 111 21.84 -24.29 0.42
N PRO A 112 22.41 -25.47 0.70
CA PRO A 112 23.56 -25.58 1.58
C PRO A 112 24.70 -24.70 1.06
N VAL A 113 25.28 -23.92 1.96
CA VAL A 113 26.41 -23.02 1.72
C VAL A 113 27.59 -23.87 1.25
N ASN A 114 27.86 -23.85 -0.06
CA ASN A 114 29.13 -24.30 -0.57
C ASN A 114 30.08 -23.09 -0.58
N ASN A 115 31.08 -23.16 0.28
CA ASN A 115 31.97 -22.05 0.62
C ASN A 115 33.09 -21.91 -0.44
N ASP A 116 32.71 -21.83 -1.71
CA ASP A 116 33.65 -21.57 -2.80
C ASP A 116 33.72 -20.06 -3.06
N MET A 117 34.74 -19.44 -2.44
CA MET A 117 35.24 -18.10 -2.74
C MET A 117 35.82 -18.06 -4.16
N SER A 118 34.96 -18.18 -5.17
CA SER A 118 35.28 -17.81 -6.54
C SER A 118 34.87 -16.35 -6.74
N LYS A 119 35.71 -15.57 -7.44
CA LYS A 119 35.45 -14.15 -7.75
C LYS A 119 34.10 -14.04 -8.48
N LEU A 120 33.05 -13.67 -7.77
CA LEU A 120 31.74 -13.40 -8.35
C LEU A 120 31.91 -12.22 -9.33
N SER A 121 31.57 -12.43 -10.60
CA SER A 121 31.54 -11.35 -11.60
C SER A 121 30.52 -10.29 -11.21
N ALA A 122 30.52 -9.11 -11.84
CA ALA A 122 29.50 -8.10 -11.55
C ALA A 122 28.07 -8.61 -11.84
N LEU A 123 27.10 -8.27 -11.00
CA LEU A 123 25.67 -8.44 -11.24
C LEU A 123 25.23 -7.33 -12.19
N ILE A 124 24.84 -7.67 -13.42
CA ILE A 124 24.45 -6.69 -14.45
C ILE A 124 22.92 -6.68 -14.60
N ILE A 125 22.30 -5.52 -14.40
CA ILE A 125 20.86 -5.29 -14.56
C ILE A 125 20.62 -4.36 -15.75
N ASN A 126 20.06 -4.89 -16.84
CA ASN A 126 19.79 -4.12 -18.07
C ASN A 126 18.39 -3.48 -18.07
N LYS A 127 17.97 -2.90 -16.94
CA LYS A 127 16.65 -2.30 -16.76
C LYS A 127 16.73 -1.08 -15.84
N ASN A 128 15.86 -0.11 -16.07
CA ASN A 128 15.67 1.04 -15.17
C ASN A 128 15.20 0.60 -13.78
N VAL A 129 15.81 1.19 -12.74
CA VAL A 129 15.44 1.00 -11.32
C VAL A 129 14.55 2.14 -10.86
N ARG A 130 13.40 1.82 -10.25
CA ARG A 130 12.38 2.80 -9.85
C ARG A 130 12.21 2.89 -8.33
N SER A 131 11.56 3.95 -7.87
CA SER A 131 11.19 4.10 -6.44
C SER A 131 10.42 2.87 -5.96
N GLY A 132 10.83 2.32 -4.82
CA GLY A 132 10.29 1.08 -4.24
C GLY A 132 11.02 -0.21 -4.63
N GLN A 133 11.97 -0.17 -5.56
CA GLN A 133 12.78 -1.36 -5.90
C GLN A 133 14.07 -1.42 -5.08
N GLN A 134 14.40 -2.61 -4.59
CA GLN A 134 15.69 -2.91 -3.96
C GLN A 134 16.42 -4.00 -4.76
N ILE A 135 17.70 -3.78 -5.06
CA ILE A 135 18.58 -4.75 -5.72
C ILE A 135 19.77 -5.00 -4.80
N GLN A 136 20.07 -6.27 -4.53
CA GLN A 136 21.13 -6.66 -3.62
C GLN A 136 22.20 -7.49 -4.34
N ALA A 137 23.44 -7.00 -4.34
CA ALA A 137 24.61 -7.69 -4.87
C ALA A 137 25.54 -8.10 -3.71
N LYS A 138 25.21 -9.20 -3.01
CA LYS A 138 26.05 -9.69 -1.91
C LYS A 138 27.41 -10.15 -2.45
N ASN A 139 28.49 -9.62 -1.86
CA ASN A 139 29.88 -9.98 -2.14
C ASN A 139 30.29 -9.86 -3.63
N ARG A 140 29.63 -8.96 -4.38
CA ARG A 140 29.94 -8.70 -5.80
C ARG A 140 29.50 -7.28 -6.19
N ASP A 141 30.06 -6.76 -7.28
CA ASP A 141 29.66 -5.46 -7.81
C ASP A 141 28.25 -5.51 -8.42
N LEU A 142 27.52 -4.38 -8.39
CA LEU A 142 26.26 -4.17 -9.10
C LEU A 142 26.47 -3.15 -10.22
N ILE A 143 26.15 -3.51 -11.45
CA ILE A 143 26.15 -2.63 -12.62
C ILE A 143 24.73 -2.52 -13.15
N ILE A 144 24.19 -1.31 -13.26
CA ILE A 144 22.88 -1.05 -13.83
C ILE A 144 23.08 -0.36 -15.18
N LEU A 145 22.59 -0.99 -16.24
CA LEU A 145 22.54 -0.46 -17.60
C LEU A 145 21.07 -0.17 -17.93
N GLY A 146 20.58 0.98 -17.47
CA GLY A 146 19.15 1.33 -17.47
C GLY A 146 18.86 2.63 -18.17
#